data_AF-B4PZ98-F1
#
_entry.id   AF-B4PZ98-F1
#
_cell.length_a   1.000
_cell.length_b   1.000
_cell.length_c   1.000
_cell.angle_alpha   90.00
_cell.angle_beta   90.00
_cell.angle_gamma   90.00
#
_symmetry.space_group_name_H-M   'P 1'
#
loop_
_entity.id
_entity.type
_entity.pdbx_description
1 polymer ?
#
loop_
_entity_poly.entity_id
_entity_poly.type
_entity_poly.pdbx_seq_one_letter_code
_entity_poly.pdbx_strand_id
1 'polypeptide(L)'
;MKLERKKGVLDPELASMSLDNYYEKHVKKPGGKFKSHRPAPYASRSQAQLHFQRTHYFGPAYRRRLANPTSSIIHSRLEELTHNIEHTKTMVAFKVVVNLIEHRLQQQQQEELEASLASTPPAPSPTPSHVSEDLEDTLILTIGDEVLQDDDFKDIL
;
A
#
# COMPACT_ATOMS: atom_id res chain seq x y z
N MET A 1 61.96 18.74 15.14
CA MET A 1 63.02 18.89 16.16
C MET A 1 62.92 17.73 17.14
N LYS A 2 63.98 16.95 17.33
CA LYS A 2 64.04 15.87 18.31
C LYS A 2 64.30 16.49 19.69
N LEU A 3 63.40 16.28 20.65
CA LEU A 3 63.57 16.69 22.04
C LEU A 3 64.14 15.49 22.81
N GLU A 4 65.47 15.47 22.95
CA GLU A 4 66.21 14.57 23.83
C GLU A 4 65.89 14.93 25.29
N ARG A 5 65.13 14.08 26.00
CA ARG A 5 64.79 14.31 27.41
C ARG A 5 65.94 13.84 28.30
N LYS A 6 66.87 14.74 28.61
CA LYS A 6 67.84 14.52 29.70
C LYS A 6 67.12 14.64 31.04
N LYS A 7 67.26 13.60 31.88
CA LYS A 7 66.66 13.51 33.21
C LYS A 7 67.21 14.61 34.13
N GLY A 8 66.31 15.39 34.74
CA GLY A 8 66.48 15.84 36.13
C GLY A 8 67.08 17.22 36.40
N VAL A 9 67.28 18.10 35.41
CA VAL A 9 67.62 19.51 35.67
C VAL A 9 66.58 20.36 34.97
N LEU A 10 65.77 21.08 35.74
CA LEU A 10 64.92 22.15 35.20
C LEU A 10 65.87 23.18 34.57
N ASP A 11 65.65 23.52 33.30
CA ASP A 11 66.44 24.54 32.63
C ASP A 11 66.42 25.82 33.47
N PRO A 12 67.58 26.39 33.84
CA PRO A 12 67.65 27.58 34.69
C PRO A 12 66.94 28.79 34.06
N GLU A 13 66.82 28.81 32.73
CA GLU A 13 66.02 29.78 31.99
C GLU A 13 64.51 29.63 32.25
N LEU A 14 64.01 28.39 32.36
CA LEU A 14 62.60 28.12 32.69
C LEU A 14 62.27 28.46 34.14
N ALA A 15 63.22 28.30 35.06
CA ALA A 15 63.05 28.62 36.48
C ALA A 15 63.04 30.13 36.77
N SER A 16 63.68 30.94 35.92
CA SER A 16 63.79 32.40 36.06
C SER A 16 62.75 33.17 35.24
N MET A 17 61.99 32.50 34.38
CA MET A 17 60.99 33.11 33.51
C MET A 17 59.66 33.30 34.23
N SER A 18 59.00 34.45 34.01
CA SER A 18 57.64 34.66 34.51
C SER A 18 56.65 33.71 33.83
N LEU A 19 55.55 33.39 34.52
CA LEU A 19 54.49 32.54 33.97
C LEU A 19 53.92 33.11 32.66
N ASP A 20 53.79 34.44 32.55
CA ASP A 20 53.31 35.10 31.35
C ASP A 20 54.27 34.91 30.17
N ASN A 21 55.57 35.09 30.39
CA ASN A 21 56.59 34.87 29.35
C ASN A 21 56.67 33.39 28.94
N TYR A 22 56.54 32.46 29.89
CA TYR A 22 56.44 31.04 29.58
C TYR A 22 55.25 30.76 28.67
N TYR A 23 54.09 31.32 28.99
CA TYR A 23 52.87 31.14 28.22
C TYR A 23 53.03 31.70 26.81
N GLU A 24 53.59 32.90 26.64
CA GLU A 24 53.81 33.49 25.32
C GLU A 24 54.80 32.70 24.46
N LYS A 25 55.89 32.19 25.06
CA LYS A 25 56.96 31.51 24.33
C LYS A 25 56.64 30.05 23.99
N HIS A 26 55.95 29.33 24.88
CA HIS A 26 55.78 27.88 24.75
C HIS A 26 54.33 27.41 24.57
N VAL A 27 53.34 28.19 25.03
CA VAL A 27 51.93 27.79 24.98
C VAL A 27 51.18 28.52 23.86
N LYS A 28 51.41 29.82 23.74
CA LYS A 28 50.82 30.69 22.72
C LYS A 28 51.57 30.46 21.40
N LYS A 29 51.11 29.47 20.63
CA LYS A 29 51.58 29.28 19.25
C LYS A 29 51.36 30.61 18.49
N PRO A 30 52.39 31.19 17.85
CA PRO A 30 52.26 32.48 17.17
C PRO A 30 51.17 32.36 16.11
N GLY A 31 50.04 33.04 16.34
CA GLY A 31 48.93 33.16 15.40
C GLY A 31 48.70 31.92 14.56
N GLY A 32 48.50 30.77 15.21
CA GLY A 32 48.12 29.54 14.53
C GLY A 32 46.85 29.84 13.76
N LYS A 33 46.98 30.12 12.46
CA LYS A 33 45.85 30.40 11.58
C LYS A 33 44.99 29.14 11.63
N PHE A 34 43.94 29.16 12.45
CA PHE A 34 42.84 28.23 12.31
C PHE A 34 42.28 28.53 10.92
N LYS A 35 42.86 27.89 9.91
CA LYS A 35 42.31 27.89 8.56
C LYS A 35 40.98 27.16 8.74
N SER A 36 39.91 27.94 8.86
CA SER A 36 38.56 27.43 8.68
C SER A 36 38.60 26.65 7.37
N HIS A 37 38.47 25.33 7.47
CA HIS A 37 38.47 24.47 6.30
C HIS A 37 37.15 24.69 5.58
N ARG A 38 37.07 25.78 4.81
CA ARG A 38 36.00 25.98 3.84
C ARG A 38 36.38 25.12 2.63
N PRO A 39 35.57 24.11 2.29
CA PRO A 39 35.85 23.32 1.09
C PRO A 39 35.86 24.27 -0.12
N ALA A 40 36.82 24.06 -1.03
CA ALA A 40 36.92 24.84 -2.25
C ALA A 40 35.62 24.67 -3.08
N PRO A 41 35.19 25.70 -3.84
CA PRO A 41 33.93 25.69 -4.60
C PRO A 41 33.85 24.60 -5.70
N TYR A 42 34.93 23.85 -5.95
CA TYR A 42 35.01 22.77 -6.93
C TYR A 42 35.64 21.50 -6.35
N ALA A 43 35.14 21.02 -5.21
CA ALA A 43 35.52 19.71 -4.71
C ALA A 43 35.17 18.65 -5.77
N SER A 44 36.14 17.84 -6.20
CA SER A 44 35.87 16.72 -7.12
C SER A 44 34.76 15.84 -6.55
N ARG A 45 34.02 15.11 -7.40
CA ARG A 45 32.90 14.27 -6.95
C ARG A 45 33.29 13.34 -5.79
N SER A 46 34.50 12.78 -5.82
CA SER A 46 35.04 11.94 -4.74
C SER A 46 35.31 12.74 -3.45
N GLN A 47 35.81 13.97 -3.56
CA GLN A 47 36.06 14.84 -2.42
C GLN A 47 34.75 15.36 -1.80
N ALA A 48 33.74 15.67 -2.61
CA ALA A 48 32.40 16.01 -2.15
C ALA A 48 31.73 14.82 -1.44
N GLN A 49 31.91 13.60 -1.96
CA GLN A 49 31.42 12.37 -1.34
C GLN A 49 32.10 12.09 0.00
N LEU A 50 33.42 12.25 0.09
CA LEU A 50 34.15 12.11 1.36
C LEU A 50 33.75 13.19 2.38
N HIS A 51 33.56 14.43 1.93
CA HIS A 51 33.07 15.50 2.77
C HIS A 51 31.67 15.18 3.30
N PHE A 52 30.76 14.79 2.42
CA PHE A 52 29.41 14.36 2.81
C PHE A 52 29.44 13.23 3.84
N GLN A 53 30.27 12.19 3.63
CA GLN A 53 30.42 11.08 4.58
C GLN A 53 31.00 11.48 5.93
N ARG A 54 31.81 12.56 5.97
CA ARG A 54 32.43 13.08 7.21
C ARG A 54 31.52 14.04 7.96
N THR A 55 30.77 14.89 7.25
CA THR A 55 29.91 15.91 7.87
C THR A 55 28.51 15.41 8.16
N HIS A 56 27.99 14.49 7.35
CA HIS A 56 26.69 13.88 7.57
C HIS A 56 26.92 12.53 8.26
N TYR A 57 26.95 12.57 9.59
CA TYR A 57 26.99 11.36 10.41
C TYR A 57 25.65 10.63 10.29
N PHE A 58 25.53 9.82 9.25
CA PHE A 58 24.56 8.75 9.20
C PHE A 58 25.30 7.49 9.62
N GLY A 59 25.00 6.99 10.83
CA GLY A 59 25.64 5.81 11.40
C GLY A 59 25.55 4.57 10.48
N PRO A 60 26.28 3.48 10.78
CA PRO A 60 26.33 2.27 9.94
C PRO A 60 24.97 1.73 9.49
N ALA A 61 23.90 2.00 10.26
CA ALA A 61 22.51 1.69 9.94
C ALA A 61 22.00 2.29 8.62
N TYR A 62 22.48 3.46 8.21
CA TYR A 62 22.08 4.11 6.96
C TYR A 62 22.87 3.60 5.75
N ARG A 63 24.10 3.12 5.96
CA ARG A 63 24.98 2.62 4.90
C ARG A 63 24.57 1.22 4.42
N ARG A 64 23.92 0.41 5.27
CA ARG A 64 23.41 -0.92 4.89
C ARG A 64 22.34 -0.87 3.79
N ARG A 65 21.65 0.26 3.58
CA ARG A 65 20.52 0.36 2.65
C ARG A 65 20.87 0.39 1.16
N LEU A 66 22.12 0.25 0.74
CA LEU A 66 22.44 0.15 -0.69
C LEU A 66 22.25 -1.26 -1.26
N ALA A 67 22.20 -2.29 -0.42
CA ALA A 67 21.93 -3.67 -0.82
C ALA A 67 21.26 -4.42 0.35
N ASN A 68 20.06 -3.99 0.75
CA ASN A 68 19.31 -4.70 1.78
C ASN A 68 18.60 -5.91 1.14
N PRO A 69 19.02 -7.16 1.38
CA PRO A 69 18.27 -8.32 0.93
C PRO A 69 16.83 -8.32 1.49
N THR A 70 16.65 -7.76 2.68
CA THR A 70 15.35 -7.60 3.33
C THR A 70 14.37 -6.74 2.52
N SER A 71 14.83 -5.68 1.84
CA SER A 71 13.91 -4.88 1.01
C SER A 71 13.52 -5.65 -0.26
N SER A 72 14.46 -6.38 -0.88
CA SER A 72 14.17 -7.23 -2.03
C SER A 72 13.10 -8.28 -1.70
N ILE A 73 13.25 -8.96 -0.56
CA ILE A 73 12.28 -9.96 -0.07
C ILE A 73 10.90 -9.33 0.22
N ILE A 74 10.87 -8.12 0.77
CA ILE A 74 9.61 -7.40 1.02
C ILE A 74 8.94 -7.04 -0.31
N HIS A 75 9.69 -6.55 -1.29
CA HIS A 75 9.16 -6.19 -2.61
C HIS A 75 8.62 -7.42 -3.34
N SER A 76 9.36 -8.53 -3.38
CA SER A 76 8.88 -9.76 -4.02
C SER A 76 7.60 -10.29 -3.36
N ARG A 77 7.52 -10.22 -2.03
CA ARG A 77 6.32 -10.63 -1.29
C ARG A 77 5.12 -9.71 -1.57
N LEU A 78 5.36 -8.40 -1.75
CA LEU A 78 4.31 -7.46 -2.13
C LEU A 78 3.79 -7.75 -3.53
N GLU A 79 4.68 -8.01 -4.49
CA GLU A 79 4.32 -8.39 -5.86
C GLU A 79 3.49 -9.68 -5.89
N GLU A 80 3.93 -10.71 -5.17
CA GLU A 80 3.19 -11.98 -5.03
C GLU A 80 1.78 -11.75 -4.43
N LEU A 81 1.69 -10.93 -3.38
CA LEU A 81 0.41 -10.62 -2.75
C LEU A 81 -0.52 -9.87 -3.70
N THR A 82 -0.01 -8.90 -4.46
CA THR A 82 -0.81 -8.18 -5.46
C THR A 82 -1.32 -9.12 -6.54
N HIS A 83 -0.49 -10.04 -7.03
CA HIS A 83 -0.89 -11.03 -8.01
C HIS A 83 -1.98 -11.96 -7.48
N ASN A 84 -1.84 -12.43 -6.23
CA ASN A 84 -2.83 -13.29 -5.58
C ASN A 84 -4.17 -12.57 -5.40
N ILE A 85 -4.16 -11.27 -5.06
CA ILE A 85 -5.37 -10.46 -4.93
C ILE A 85 -6.07 -10.33 -6.29
N GLU A 86 -5.32 -10.01 -7.34
CA GLU A 86 -5.86 -9.92 -8.69
C GLU A 86 -6.44 -11.24 -9.17
N HIS A 87 -5.72 -12.35 -8.96
CA HIS A 87 -6.20 -13.69 -9.29
C HIS A 87 -7.49 -14.06 -8.53
N THR A 88 -7.54 -13.78 -7.23
CA THR A 88 -8.74 -14.03 -6.43
C THR A 88 -9.92 -13.21 -6.94
N LYS A 89 -9.68 -11.95 -7.32
CA LYS A 89 -10.71 -11.06 -7.88
C LYS A 89 -11.26 -11.61 -9.20
N THR A 90 -10.41 -12.12 -10.09
CA THR A 90 -10.88 -12.73 -11.35
C THR A 90 -11.65 -14.02 -11.10
N MET A 91 -11.19 -14.89 -10.18
CA MET A 91 -11.92 -16.10 -9.80
C MET A 91 -13.32 -15.80 -9.27
N VAL A 92 -13.47 -14.79 -8.40
CA VAL A 92 -14.77 -14.37 -7.87
C VAL A 92 -15.67 -13.87 -9.01
N ALA A 93 -15.14 -13.06 -9.93
CA ALA A 93 -15.89 -12.59 -11.08
C ALA A 93 -16.37 -13.76 -11.98
N PHE A 94 -15.51 -14.76 -12.23
CA PHE A 94 -15.91 -15.97 -12.96
C PHE A 94 -16.99 -16.76 -12.22
N LYS A 95 -16.91 -16.88 -10.89
CA LYS A 95 -17.93 -17.59 -10.11
C LYS A 95 -19.30 -16.94 -10.23
N VAL A 96 -19.38 -15.60 -10.29
CA VAL A 96 -20.65 -14.89 -10.54
C VAL A 96 -21.24 -15.28 -11.89
N VAL A 97 -20.40 -15.34 -12.94
CA VAL A 97 -20.85 -15.75 -14.28
C VAL A 97 -21.32 -17.21 -14.29
N VAL A 98 -20.59 -18.10 -13.65
CA VAL A 98 -20.97 -19.53 -13.53
C VAL A 98 -22.31 -19.67 -12.81
N ASN A 99 -22.50 -18.98 -11.69
CA ASN A 99 -23.78 -19.02 -10.95
C ASN A 99 -24.95 -18.51 -11.81
N LEU A 100 -24.73 -17.47 -12.63
CA LEU A 100 -25.76 -16.97 -13.55
C LEU A 100 -26.12 -18.02 -14.61
N ILE A 101 -25.13 -18.72 -15.16
CA ILE A 101 -25.35 -19.79 -16.14
C ILE A 101 -26.08 -20.97 -15.48
N GLU A 102 -25.68 -21.37 -14.27
CA GLU A 102 -26.34 -22.42 -13.49
C GLU A 102 -27.83 -22.09 -13.26
N HIS A 103 -28.15 -20.85 -12.86
CA HIS A 103 -29.54 -20.42 -12.67
C HIS A 103 -30.36 -20.46 -13.97
N ARG A 104 -29.78 -19.99 -15.08
CA ARG A 104 -30.47 -20.05 -16.40
C ARG A 104 -30.72 -21.48 -16.85
N LEU A 105 -29.76 -22.38 -16.64
CA LEU A 105 -29.91 -23.79 -16.98
C LEU A 105 -31.02 -24.46 -16.14
N GLN A 106 -31.09 -24.15 -14.85
CA GLN A 106 -32.16 -24.63 -13.97
C GLN A 106 -33.54 -24.13 -14.43
N GLN A 107 -33.64 -22.85 -14.80
CA GLN A 107 -34.88 -22.28 -15.31
C GLN A 107 -35.34 -22.99 -16.59
N GLN A 108 -34.44 -23.23 -17.55
CA GLN A 108 -34.77 -23.97 -18.77
C GLN A 108 -35.26 -25.39 -18.50
N GLN A 109 -34.63 -26.11 -17.55
CA GLN A 109 -35.08 -27.45 -17.17
C GLN A 109 -36.49 -27.42 -16.53
N GLN A 110 -36.80 -26.39 -15.75
CA GLN A 110 -38.11 -26.22 -15.16
C GLN A 110 -39.18 -25.92 -16.23
N GLU A 111 -38.88 -25.02 -17.16
CA GLU A 111 -39.75 -24.72 -18.31
C GLU A 111 -39.99 -25.97 -19.18
N GLU A 112 -38.99 -26.81 -19.39
CA GLU A 112 -39.14 -28.07 -20.14
C GLU A 112 -40.04 -29.08 -19.40
N LEU A 113 -39.91 -29.19 -18.08
CA LEU A 113 -40.78 -30.01 -17.25
C LEU A 113 -42.23 -29.51 -17.29
N GLU A 114 -42.45 -28.20 -17.16
CA GLU A 114 -43.77 -27.58 -17.26
C GLU A 114 -44.39 -27.73 -18.65
N ALA A 115 -43.61 -27.56 -19.72
CA ALA A 115 -44.06 -27.77 -21.09
C ALA A 115 -44.42 -29.25 -21.36
N SER A 116 -43.71 -30.20 -20.75
CA SER A 116 -44.02 -31.63 -20.85
C SER A 116 -45.33 -32.00 -20.16
N LEU A 117 -45.66 -31.33 -19.05
CA LEU A 117 -46.91 -31.50 -18.31
C LEU A 117 -48.10 -30.81 -19.01
N ALA A 118 -47.86 -29.67 -19.67
CA ALA A 118 -48.87 -28.93 -20.43
C ALA A 118 -49.28 -29.60 -21.77
N SER A 119 -48.54 -30.60 -22.25
CA SER A 119 -48.80 -31.32 -23.51
C SER A 119 -49.92 -32.37 -23.44
N THR A 120 -50.80 -32.34 -22.43
CA THR A 120 -51.97 -33.24 -22.38
C THR A 120 -53.07 -32.67 -23.29
N PRO A 121 -53.58 -33.41 -24.30
CA PRO A 121 -54.52 -32.83 -25.26
C PRO A 121 -55.81 -32.37 -24.57
N PRO A 122 -56.35 -31.18 -24.91
CA PRO A 122 -57.58 -30.71 -24.31
C PRO A 122 -58.73 -31.64 -24.73
N ALA A 123 -59.39 -32.25 -23.74
CA ALA A 123 -60.65 -32.95 -23.94
C ALA A 123 -61.69 -31.95 -24.47
N PRO A 124 -62.53 -32.32 -25.46
CA PRO A 124 -63.48 -31.39 -26.04
C PRO A 124 -64.65 -31.08 -25.11
N SER A 125 -65.14 -29.83 -25.21
CA SER A 125 -66.48 -29.29 -24.88
C SER A 125 -66.75 -28.80 -23.44
N PRO A 126 -67.74 -27.89 -23.19
CA PRO A 126 -68.60 -27.07 -24.07
C PRO A 126 -68.65 -25.55 -23.74
N THR A 127 -69.42 -24.85 -24.58
CA THR A 127 -69.84 -23.43 -24.74
C THR A 127 -70.10 -22.56 -23.48
N PRO A 128 -69.93 -21.21 -23.54
CA PRO A 128 -69.83 -20.34 -22.36
C PRO A 128 -71.15 -19.70 -21.91
N SER A 129 -71.27 -19.40 -20.62
CA SER A 129 -72.33 -18.56 -20.04
C SER A 129 -71.74 -17.42 -19.19
N HIS A 130 -71.71 -16.23 -19.81
CA HIS A 130 -72.19 -14.92 -19.36
C HIS A 130 -72.19 -14.52 -17.85
N VAL A 131 -71.47 -13.42 -17.56
CA VAL A 131 -71.51 -12.39 -16.47
C VAL A 131 -71.24 -12.82 -15.01
N SER A 132 -70.54 -12.06 -14.17
CA SER A 132 -70.66 -10.60 -13.93
C SER A 132 -69.39 -9.93 -13.43
N GLU A 133 -69.34 -8.63 -13.71
CA GLU A 133 -68.51 -7.62 -13.04
C GLU A 133 -68.83 -7.59 -11.53
N ASP A 134 -67.81 -7.68 -10.70
CA ASP A 134 -67.79 -7.02 -9.39
C ASP A 134 -66.37 -6.48 -9.16
N LEU A 135 -66.28 -5.15 -9.20
CA LEU A 135 -65.11 -4.35 -8.87
C LEU A 135 -64.93 -4.37 -7.36
N GLU A 136 -63.95 -5.12 -6.87
CA GLU A 136 -63.36 -4.88 -5.55
C GLU A 136 -61.91 -4.45 -5.73
N ASP A 137 -61.53 -3.41 -4.97
CA ASP A 137 -60.32 -2.60 -5.09
C ASP A 137 -59.00 -3.41 -5.15
N THR A 138 -58.56 -3.79 -6.35
CA THR A 138 -57.21 -4.27 -6.59
C THR A 138 -56.27 -3.09 -6.79
N LEU A 139 -55.29 -2.92 -5.90
CA LEU A 139 -54.20 -1.95 -6.07
C LEU A 139 -53.26 -2.42 -7.18
N ILE A 140 -53.48 -1.93 -8.40
CA ILE A 140 -52.61 -2.19 -9.54
C ILE A 140 -51.56 -1.09 -9.61
N LEU A 141 -50.29 -1.43 -9.31
CA LEU A 141 -49.16 -0.52 -9.52
C LEU A 141 -48.47 -0.87 -10.84
N THR A 142 -48.59 0.01 -11.84
CA THR A 142 -47.91 -0.12 -13.13
C THR A 142 -46.58 0.63 -13.12
N ILE A 143 -45.50 -0.04 -13.49
CA ILE A 143 -44.19 0.59 -13.75
C ILE A 143 -43.74 0.15 -15.15
N GLY A 144 -43.94 1.02 -16.15
CA GLY A 144 -43.67 0.69 -17.56
C GLY A 144 -44.73 -0.26 -18.14
N ASP A 145 -44.28 -1.30 -18.85
CA ASP A 145 -45.14 -2.27 -19.56
C ASP A 145 -45.43 -3.54 -18.73
N GLU A 146 -44.96 -3.61 -17.48
CA GLU A 146 -45.16 -4.76 -16.59
C GLU A 146 -46.28 -4.49 -15.57
N VAL A 147 -47.18 -5.46 -15.42
CA VAL A 147 -48.29 -5.46 -14.45
C VAL A 147 -47.92 -6.41 -13.32
N LEU A 148 -47.65 -5.86 -12.12
CA LEU A 148 -47.49 -6.63 -10.89
C LEU A 148 -48.86 -6.77 -10.23
N GLN A 149 -49.41 -7.99 -10.20
CA GLN A 149 -50.56 -8.37 -9.39
C GLN A 149 -50.06 -9.02 -8.10
N ASP A 150 -50.45 -8.45 -6.96
CA ASP A 150 -50.12 -8.96 -5.64
C ASP A 150 -51.34 -9.76 -5.14
N ASP A 151 -51.32 -11.08 -5.30
CA ASP A 151 -52.44 -11.98 -4.97
C ASP A 151 -52.54 -12.26 -3.45
N ASP A 152 -51.56 -11.83 -2.66
CA ASP A 152 -51.42 -12.20 -1.24
C ASP A 152 -52.18 -11.28 -0.27
N PHE A 153 -52.94 -10.29 -0.76
CA PHE A 153 -53.63 -9.32 0.09
C PHE A 153 -54.98 -9.80 0.67
N LYS A 154 -55.41 -11.04 0.41
CA LYS A 154 -56.73 -11.55 0.84
C LYS A 154 -56.79 -12.16 2.24
N ASP A 155 -55.66 -12.38 2.91
CA ASP A 155 -55.64 -13.09 4.20
C ASP A 155 -55.57 -12.19 5.44
N ILE A 156 -55.80 -10.88 5.30
CA ILE A 156 -55.85 -9.95 6.43
C ILE A 156 -57.13 -9.11 6.37
N LEU A 157 -58.29 -9.75 6.57
CA LEU A 157 -59.52 -9.12 7.08
C LEU A 157 -60.47 -10.14 7.71
#